data_AF-A0A524FDQ6-F1
#
_entry.id   AF-A0A524FDQ6-F1
#
_cell.length_a   1.000
_cell.length_b   1.000
_cell.length_c   1.000
_cell.angle_alpha   90.00
_cell.angle_beta   90.00
_cell.angle_gamma   90.00
#
_symmetry.space_group_name_H-M   'P 1'
#
loop_
_entity.id
_entity.type
_entity.pdbx_description
1 polymer ?
#
loop_
_entity_poly.entity_id
_entity_poly.type
_entity_poly.pdbx_seq_one_letter_code
_entity_poly.pdbx_strand_id
1 'polypeptide(L)'
;MSLNKQYEVCEKGITINKTPNRWFGVLICHSPYLTSEKYVRLSWWKKSFYQHAGMFKIYEKEVLKNMIKALEKIDSDFDDLWTFKGQFRKKASKTEDQKEKEKKLDIIKYRIIENRTCPKCQKKMDKMKSHYECQHCGEIVILEGYNQPIFNIAPSDLDLNFQGDFPINFYMPIAGITVKWLMGEWKALVVIYSKDNPNKKWLRFYWWSRDLQNIVKYGQREMGEGAQMGWKAQKGVASPNFYDKKLLKSLIAALKKVANELNWDIN
;
A
#
# COMPACT_ATOMS: atom_id res chain seq x y z
N MET A 1 18.12 18.13 -8.75
CA MET A 1 17.19 17.00 -8.49
C MET A 1 16.35 17.33 -7.27
N SER A 2 15.40 18.26 -7.42
CA SER A 2 14.73 18.83 -6.26
C SER A 2 13.37 18.18 -6.04
N LEU A 3 13.12 17.78 -4.80
CA LEU A 3 11.75 17.76 -4.28
C LEU A 3 11.15 19.16 -4.46
N ASN A 4 9.85 19.25 -4.68
CA ASN A 4 9.22 20.57 -4.74
C ASN A 4 9.26 21.18 -3.34
N LYS A 5 10.22 22.08 -3.12
CA LYS A 5 10.49 22.71 -1.81
C LYS A 5 9.31 23.52 -1.28
N GLN A 6 8.33 23.88 -2.13
CA GLN A 6 7.09 24.53 -1.69
C GLN A 6 6.18 23.59 -0.91
N TYR A 7 6.30 22.28 -1.12
CA TYR A 7 5.43 21.27 -0.52
C TYR A 7 6.17 20.22 0.30
N GLU A 8 7.49 20.08 0.09
CA GLU A 8 8.25 19.01 0.73
C GLU A 8 9.73 19.36 0.90
N VAL A 9 10.25 19.15 2.11
CA VAL A 9 11.67 19.25 2.46
C VAL A 9 12.17 17.86 2.81
N CYS A 10 13.34 17.48 2.27
CA CYS A 10 14.07 16.29 2.69
C CYS A 10 15.11 16.69 3.74
N GLU A 11 14.96 16.14 4.93
CA GLU A 11 15.88 16.36 6.04
C GLU A 11 17.11 15.45 5.91
N LYS A 12 16.88 14.17 5.58
CA LYS A 12 17.92 13.15 5.44
C LYS A 12 17.56 12.14 4.37
N GLY A 13 18.57 11.51 3.79
CA GLY A 13 18.38 10.47 2.79
C GLY A 13 19.49 9.42 2.82
N ILE A 14 19.11 8.17 2.59
CA ILE A 14 20.01 7.03 2.42
C ILE A 14 19.90 6.55 0.97
N THR A 15 21.03 6.50 0.28
CA THR A 15 21.07 5.91 -1.07
C THR A 15 21.08 4.39 -0.96
N ILE A 16 20.17 3.75 -1.68
CA ILE A 16 20.10 2.28 -1.76
C ILE A 16 20.83 1.77 -2.99
N ASN A 17 20.63 2.43 -4.12
CA ASN A 17 21.29 2.09 -5.37
C ASN A 17 21.45 3.34 -6.22
N LYS A 18 22.64 3.52 -6.80
CA LYS A 18 22.91 4.57 -7.79
C LYS A 18 23.70 3.98 -8.95
N THR A 19 23.07 3.94 -10.11
CA THR A 19 23.71 3.60 -11.39
C THR A 19 23.87 4.88 -12.22
N PRO A 20 24.59 4.85 -13.35
CA PRO A 20 24.63 5.99 -14.26
C PRO A 20 23.24 6.47 -14.66
N ASN A 21 22.25 5.59 -14.83
CA ASN A 21 20.94 5.96 -15.39
C ASN A 21 19.81 6.06 -14.37
N ARG A 22 20.00 5.55 -13.14
CA ARG A 22 18.95 5.46 -12.12
C ARG A 22 19.52 5.69 -10.73
N TRP A 23 18.75 6.36 -9.89
CA TRP A 23 19.04 6.50 -8.47
C TRP A 23 17.80 6.10 -7.68
N PHE A 24 18.00 5.40 -6.58
CA PHE A 24 16.97 5.00 -5.64
C PHE A 24 17.44 5.26 -4.21
N GLY A 25 16.58 5.88 -3.40
CA GLY A 25 16.88 6.26 -2.03
C GLY A 25 15.66 6.24 -1.13
N VAL A 26 15.93 6.12 0.18
CA VAL A 26 14.97 6.27 1.27
C VAL A 26 15.20 7.64 1.88
N LEU A 27 14.16 8.46 1.98
CA LEU A 27 14.24 9.82 2.48
C LEU A 27 13.37 9.98 3.74
N ILE A 28 13.79 10.86 4.64
CA ILE A 28 12.95 11.45 5.68
C ILE A 28 12.53 12.82 5.18
N CYS A 29 11.23 12.99 5.00
CA CYS A 29 10.65 14.23 4.48
C CYS A 29 9.64 14.81 5.46
N HIS A 30 9.39 16.11 5.34
CA HIS A 30 8.31 16.81 6.05
C HIS A 30 7.74 17.93 5.19
N SER A 31 6.59 18.48 5.60
CA SER A 31 6.04 19.70 5.01
C SER A 31 6.91 20.91 5.41
N PRO A 32 7.14 21.90 4.53
CA PRO A 32 7.81 23.14 4.91
C PRO A 32 7.11 23.87 6.07
N TYR A 33 5.79 23.73 6.16
CA TYR A 33 4.97 24.38 7.18
C TYR A 33 4.85 23.60 8.49
N LEU A 34 5.18 22.30 8.48
CA LEU A 34 5.01 21.43 9.64
C LEU A 34 6.17 20.44 9.72
N THR A 35 7.25 20.89 10.36
CA THR A 35 8.51 20.14 10.51
C THR A 35 8.40 18.98 11.49
N SER A 36 7.42 19.02 12.40
CA SER A 36 7.13 17.94 13.35
C SER A 36 6.50 16.71 12.67
N GLU A 37 5.76 16.90 11.56
CA GLU A 37 5.14 15.82 10.82
C GLU A 37 6.09 15.26 9.76
N LYS A 38 7.01 14.41 10.24
CA LYS A 38 7.96 13.69 9.40
C LYS A 38 7.35 12.39 8.87
N TYR A 39 7.76 12.01 7.67
CA TYR A 39 7.36 10.77 7.04
C TYR A 39 8.49 10.17 6.21
N VAL A 40 8.38 8.87 5.95
CA VAL A 40 9.34 8.14 5.12
C VAL A 40 8.90 8.17 3.67
N ARG A 41 9.84 8.40 2.77
CA ARG A 41 9.60 8.41 1.33
C ARG A 41 10.63 7.58 0.59
N LEU A 42 10.19 6.52 -0.07
CA LEU A 42 10.99 5.85 -1.10
C LEU A 42 10.94 6.71 -2.35
N SER A 43 12.08 7.02 -2.96
CA SER A 43 12.14 7.88 -4.15
C SER A 43 13.11 7.34 -5.18
N TRP A 44 12.78 7.54 -6.45
CA TRP A 44 13.63 7.12 -7.56
C TRP A 44 13.71 8.20 -8.64
N TRP A 45 14.87 8.28 -9.26
CA TRP A 45 15.22 9.25 -10.29
C TRP A 45 15.78 8.55 -11.51
N LYS A 46 15.55 9.13 -12.70
CA LYS A 46 16.13 8.64 -13.96
C LYS A 46 17.01 9.72 -14.57
N LYS A 47 18.24 9.37 -14.96
CA LYS A 47 19.22 10.32 -15.50
C LYS A 47 18.87 10.80 -16.91
N SER A 48 18.14 10.01 -17.70
CA SER A 48 17.75 10.40 -19.07
C SER A 48 17.04 11.75 -19.13
N PHE A 49 16.49 12.25 -18.01
CA PHE A 49 15.87 13.58 -17.91
C PHE A 49 16.23 14.37 -16.63
N TYR A 50 17.21 13.93 -15.83
CA TYR A 50 17.49 14.47 -14.47
C TYR A 50 16.24 14.65 -13.58
N GLN A 51 15.19 13.87 -13.85
CA GLN A 51 13.85 14.09 -13.33
C GLN A 51 13.53 13.05 -12.26
N HIS A 52 12.83 13.52 -11.22
CA HIS A 52 12.18 12.66 -10.26
C HIS A 52 11.18 11.77 -11.00
N ALA A 53 11.41 10.46 -10.95
CA ALA A 53 10.60 9.52 -11.69
C ALA A 53 9.38 9.06 -10.88
N GLY A 54 9.44 9.08 -9.55
CA GLY A 54 8.30 8.73 -8.69
C GLY A 54 8.70 8.42 -7.25
N MET A 55 7.68 8.17 -6.43
CA MET A 55 7.84 8.02 -4.99
C MET A 55 6.80 7.08 -4.37
N PHE A 56 7.10 6.58 -3.17
CA PHE A 56 6.17 5.87 -2.30
C PHE A 56 6.27 6.45 -0.89
N LYS A 57 5.19 7.10 -0.42
CA LYS A 57 5.16 7.81 0.87
C LYS A 57 4.55 6.95 1.99
N ILE A 58 5.11 7.05 3.19
CA ILE A 58 4.75 6.28 4.38
C ILE A 58 4.71 7.23 5.57
N TYR A 59 3.50 7.56 6.01
CA TYR A 59 3.25 8.51 7.10
C TYR A 59 3.11 7.82 8.46
N GLU A 60 2.82 6.52 8.47
CA GLU A 60 2.43 5.79 9.67
C GLU A 60 3.48 4.73 10.02
N LYS A 61 3.84 4.69 11.31
CA LYS A 61 4.77 3.69 11.88
C LYS A 61 4.38 2.25 11.52
N GLU A 62 3.10 1.90 11.67
CA GLU A 62 2.63 0.53 11.41
C GLU A 62 2.72 0.15 9.92
N VAL A 63 2.55 1.11 9.01
CA VAL A 63 2.74 0.88 7.57
C VAL A 63 4.22 0.64 7.25
N LEU A 64 5.14 1.36 7.91
CA LEU A 64 6.58 1.11 7.78
C LEU A 64 6.94 -0.29 8.31
N LYS A 65 6.40 -0.67 9.48
CA LYS A 65 6.59 -2.00 10.08
C LYS A 65 6.10 -3.11 9.14
N ASN A 66 4.91 -2.95 8.56
CA ASN A 66 4.37 -3.88 7.57
C ASN A 66 5.24 -3.97 6.32
N MET A 67 5.76 -2.84 5.84
CA MET A 67 6.63 -2.83 4.67
C MET A 67 7.95 -3.56 4.93
N ILE A 68 8.57 -3.37 6.10
CA ILE A 68 9.79 -4.08 6.49
C ILE A 68 9.51 -5.59 6.57
N LYS A 69 8.45 -6.00 7.27
CA LYS A 69 8.05 -7.42 7.37
C LYS A 69 7.75 -8.03 6.00
N ALA A 70 7.07 -7.30 5.12
CA ALA A 70 6.79 -7.77 3.76
C ALA A 70 8.07 -7.95 2.94
N LEU A 71 9.01 -7.01 3.02
CA LEU A 71 10.30 -7.12 2.34
C LEU A 71 11.14 -8.29 2.87
N GLU A 72 11.13 -8.52 4.18
CA GLU A 72 11.81 -9.66 4.80
C GLU A 72 11.20 -11.00 4.36
N LYS A 73 9.87 -11.12 4.33
CA LYS A 73 9.17 -12.31 3.80
C LYS A 73 9.46 -12.53 2.30
N ILE A 74 9.55 -11.45 1.52
CA ILE A 74 9.92 -11.54 0.11
C ILE A 74 11.38 -11.99 -0.02
N ASP A 75 12.30 -11.47 0.81
CA ASP A 75 13.70 -11.89 0.81
C ASP A 75 13.87 -13.36 1.22
N SER A 76 13.04 -13.89 2.12
CA SER A 76 13.08 -15.31 2.50
C SER A 76 12.43 -16.25 1.47
N ASP A 77 11.26 -15.90 0.95
CA ASP A 77 10.38 -16.85 0.25
C ASP A 77 10.56 -16.85 -1.27
N PHE A 78 11.37 -15.93 -1.81
CA PHE A 78 11.71 -15.89 -3.24
C PHE A 78 13.18 -16.29 -3.48
N ASP A 79 13.49 -16.91 -4.61
CA ASP A 79 14.89 -17.04 -5.05
C ASP A 79 15.41 -15.74 -5.71
N ASP A 80 16.68 -15.75 -6.12
CA ASP A 80 17.33 -14.61 -6.80
C ASP A 80 16.73 -14.32 -8.19
N LEU A 81 15.97 -15.26 -8.76
CA LEU A 81 15.21 -15.09 -10.00
C LEU A 81 13.75 -14.68 -9.74
N TRP A 82 13.39 -14.34 -8.50
CA TRP A 82 12.04 -14.01 -8.07
C TRP A 82 11.02 -15.12 -8.32
N THR A 83 11.45 -16.38 -8.27
CA THR A 83 10.54 -17.53 -8.20
C THR A 83 10.10 -17.73 -6.75
N PHE A 84 8.80 -17.74 -6.54
CA PHE A 84 8.20 -18.01 -5.23
C PHE A 84 8.46 -19.47 -4.86
N LYS A 85 9.15 -19.69 -3.73
CA LYS A 85 9.40 -21.02 -3.15
C LYS A 85 8.29 -21.46 -2.20
N GLY A 86 7.41 -20.54 -1.81
CA GLY A 86 6.29 -20.82 -0.92
C GLY A 86 5.10 -21.45 -1.64
N GLN A 87 4.05 -21.74 -0.86
CA GLN A 87 2.75 -22.14 -1.40
C GLN A 87 1.71 -21.14 -0.89
N PHE A 88 0.89 -20.56 -1.79
CA PHE A 88 -0.18 -19.61 -1.46
C PHE A 88 -1.21 -20.18 -0.46
N ARG A 89 -1.23 -21.50 -0.27
CA ARG A 89 -2.21 -22.23 0.53
C ARG A 89 -1.59 -23.32 1.41
N LYS A 90 -0.34 -23.18 1.89
CA LYS A 90 0.15 -24.18 2.86
C LYS A 90 -0.65 -24.04 4.14
N LYS A 91 -1.25 -25.15 4.58
CA LYS A 91 -1.93 -25.39 5.87
C LYS A 91 -0.97 -25.22 7.08
N ALA A 92 -0.11 -24.21 7.10
CA ALA A 92 0.49 -23.81 8.36
C ALA A 92 -0.66 -23.42 9.28
N SER A 93 -0.74 -24.03 10.45
CA SER A 93 -1.73 -23.65 11.44
C SER A 93 -1.58 -22.16 11.68
N LYS A 94 -2.61 -21.38 11.36
CA LYS A 94 -2.64 -19.94 11.64
C LYS A 94 -2.23 -19.74 13.09
N THR A 95 -1.33 -18.79 13.33
CA THR A 95 -0.98 -18.40 14.71
C THR A 95 -2.22 -17.90 15.43
N GLU A 96 -2.22 -17.91 16.76
CA GLU A 96 -3.36 -17.38 17.53
C GLU A 96 -3.66 -15.92 17.16
N ASP A 97 -2.62 -15.08 17.06
CA ASP A 97 -2.72 -13.70 16.57
C ASP A 97 -3.39 -13.60 15.19
N GLN A 98 -3.05 -14.48 14.25
CA GLN A 98 -3.65 -14.47 12.91
C GLN A 98 -5.13 -14.83 12.97
N LYS A 99 -5.50 -15.84 13.76
CA LYS A 99 -6.90 -16.24 13.95
C LYS A 99 -7.70 -15.11 14.60
N GLU A 100 -7.10 -14.41 15.57
CA GLU A 100 -7.75 -13.29 16.25
C GLU A 100 -8.00 -12.12 15.30
N LYS A 101 -7.02 -11.74 14.49
CA LYS A 101 -7.16 -10.67 13.47
C LYS A 101 -8.22 -11.01 12.43
N GLU A 102 -8.21 -12.22 11.89
CA GLU A 102 -9.23 -12.67 10.94
C GLU A 102 -10.62 -12.65 11.57
N LYS A 103 -10.77 -13.22 12.78
CA LYS A 103 -12.05 -13.22 13.50
C LYS A 103 -12.55 -11.79 13.74
N LYS A 104 -11.66 -10.87 14.12
CA LYS A 104 -12.00 -9.44 14.28
C LYS A 104 -12.51 -8.85 12.97
N LEU A 105 -11.81 -9.06 11.85
CA LEU A 105 -12.22 -8.55 10.54
C LEU A 105 -13.53 -9.18 10.05
N ASP A 106 -13.73 -10.48 10.26
CA ASP A 106 -14.94 -11.19 9.86
C ASP A 106 -16.15 -10.70 10.67
N ILE A 107 -15.98 -10.47 11.97
CA ILE A 107 -17.03 -9.86 12.81
C ILE A 107 -17.39 -8.47 12.28
N ILE A 108 -16.40 -7.64 11.92
CA ILE A 108 -16.65 -6.30 11.37
C ILE A 108 -17.40 -6.40 10.05
N LYS A 109 -16.95 -7.25 9.12
CA LYS A 109 -17.61 -7.48 7.82
C LYS A 109 -19.05 -7.93 8.00
N TYR A 110 -19.28 -8.91 8.88
CA TYR A 110 -20.62 -9.40 9.20
C TYR A 110 -21.52 -8.27 9.73
N ARG A 111 -21.03 -7.48 10.69
CA ARG A 111 -21.79 -6.34 11.26
C ARG A 111 -22.08 -5.24 10.22
N ILE A 112 -21.17 -5.01 9.28
CA ILE A 112 -21.41 -4.08 8.16
C ILE A 112 -22.53 -4.63 7.26
N ILE A 113 -22.46 -5.90 6.85
CA ILE A 113 -23.38 -6.49 5.88
C ILE A 113 -24.79 -6.65 6.49
N GLU A 114 -24.88 -7.30 7.64
CA GLU A 114 -26.17 -7.64 8.26
C GLU A 114 -26.79 -6.44 8.99
N ASN A 115 -25.98 -5.73 9.79
CA ASN A 115 -26.48 -4.71 10.71
C ASN A 115 -26.23 -3.27 10.25
N ARG A 116 -25.57 -3.07 9.09
CA ARG A 116 -25.12 -1.75 8.60
C ARG A 116 -24.38 -0.96 9.67
N THR A 117 -23.57 -1.65 10.45
CA THR A 117 -22.88 -1.05 11.60
C THR A 117 -21.54 -0.48 11.15
N CYS A 118 -21.26 0.77 11.55
CA CYS A 118 -20.02 1.45 11.23
C CYS A 118 -18.82 0.70 11.83
N PRO A 119 -17.77 0.39 11.03
CA PRO A 119 -16.58 -0.32 11.53
C PRO A 119 -15.79 0.50 12.56
N LYS A 120 -15.94 1.83 12.55
CA LYS A 120 -15.20 2.76 13.41
C LYS A 120 -15.92 3.05 14.74
N CYS A 121 -17.20 3.45 14.69
CA CYS A 121 -17.93 3.90 15.89
C CYS A 121 -19.08 2.96 16.31
N GLN A 122 -19.32 1.87 15.58
CA GLN A 122 -20.37 0.88 15.85
C GLN A 122 -21.81 1.42 15.85
N LYS A 123 -22.05 2.64 15.36
CA LYS A 123 -23.38 3.18 15.11
C LYS A 123 -23.92 2.69 13.76
N LYS A 124 -25.24 2.69 13.61
CA LYS A 124 -25.91 2.33 12.35
C LYS A 124 -25.56 3.35 11.27
N MET A 125 -25.34 2.87 10.06
CA MET A 125 -25.02 3.65 8.86
C MET A 125 -26.22 3.75 7.95
N ASP A 126 -26.26 4.83 7.18
CA ASP A 126 -27.24 5.03 6.14
C ASP A 126 -26.79 4.34 4.85
N LYS A 127 -27.74 3.70 4.18
CA LYS A 127 -27.50 3.08 2.87
C LYS A 127 -27.67 4.12 1.78
N MET A 128 -26.57 4.44 1.10
CA MET A 128 -26.58 5.21 -0.14
C MET A 128 -26.70 4.26 -1.34
N LYS A 129 -26.79 4.80 -2.56
CA LYS A 129 -26.94 4.02 -3.81
C LYS A 129 -25.81 3.01 -3.99
N SER A 130 -24.59 3.36 -3.58
CA SER A 130 -23.37 2.61 -3.91
C SER A 130 -22.42 2.35 -2.72
N HIS A 131 -22.74 2.86 -1.54
CA HIS A 131 -21.93 2.75 -0.33
C HIS A 131 -22.79 2.93 0.92
N TYR A 132 -22.21 2.66 2.09
CA TYR A 132 -22.76 3.05 3.39
C TYR A 132 -21.99 4.25 3.93
N GLU A 133 -22.71 5.14 4.60
CA GLU A 133 -22.12 6.33 5.22
C GLU A 133 -22.56 6.45 6.68
N CYS A 134 -21.60 6.71 7.57
CA CYS A 134 -21.87 6.93 8.99
C CYS A 134 -22.01 8.42 9.31
N GLN A 135 -23.23 8.87 9.60
CA GLN A 135 -23.51 10.26 9.98
C GLN A 135 -22.79 10.72 11.26
N HIS A 136 -22.38 9.79 12.12
CA HIS A 136 -21.72 10.12 13.39
C HIS A 136 -20.23 10.43 13.25
N CYS A 137 -19.52 9.75 12.33
CA CYS A 137 -18.06 9.86 12.25
C CYS A 137 -17.51 10.01 10.83
N GLY A 138 -18.39 10.12 9.83
CA GLY A 138 -18.04 10.30 8.41
C GLY A 138 -17.42 9.06 7.75
N GLU A 139 -17.43 7.90 8.41
CA GLU A 139 -16.88 6.68 7.83
C GLU A 139 -17.72 6.23 6.64
N ILE A 140 -17.05 5.95 5.52
CA ILE A 140 -17.68 5.47 4.28
C ILE A 140 -17.22 4.03 4.05
N VAL A 141 -18.19 3.15 3.76
CA VAL A 141 -17.94 1.75 3.40
C VAL A 141 -18.47 1.49 2.01
N ILE A 142 -17.60 1.12 1.08
CA ILE A 142 -18.00 0.80 -0.30
C ILE A 142 -18.33 -0.70 -0.38
N LEU A 143 -19.37 -1.07 -1.12
CA LEU A 143 -19.66 -2.47 -1.42
C LEU A 143 -19.15 -2.79 -2.83
N GLU A 144 -18.14 -3.66 -2.93
CA GLU A 144 -17.67 -4.21 -4.21
C GLU A 144 -18.15 -5.65 -4.38
N GLY A 145 -17.92 -6.22 -5.58
CA GLY A 145 -18.50 -7.48 -6.06
C GLY A 145 -18.88 -8.52 -5.00
N TYR A 146 -20.07 -9.11 -5.16
CA TYR A 146 -20.69 -10.03 -4.19
C TYR A 146 -20.87 -9.43 -2.79
N ASN A 147 -21.15 -8.11 -2.69
CA ASN A 147 -21.35 -7.38 -1.43
C ASN A 147 -20.15 -7.44 -0.46
N GLN A 148 -18.92 -7.53 -0.97
CA GLN A 148 -17.70 -7.42 -0.17
C GLN A 148 -17.52 -5.98 0.31
N PRO A 149 -17.54 -5.71 1.64
CA PRO A 149 -17.38 -4.36 2.15
C PRO A 149 -15.90 -3.95 2.16
N ILE A 150 -15.62 -2.79 1.59
CA ILE A 150 -14.32 -2.12 1.58
C ILE A 150 -14.38 -0.95 2.55
N PHE A 151 -13.56 -1.04 3.59
CA PHE A 151 -13.47 -0.07 4.68
C PHE A 151 -12.01 0.09 5.11
N ASN A 152 -11.75 1.06 6.00
CA ASN A 152 -10.41 1.28 6.54
C ASN A 152 -10.01 0.15 7.49
N ILE A 153 -8.92 -0.55 7.17
CA ILE A 153 -8.32 -1.56 8.04
C ILE A 153 -7.06 -0.96 8.66
N ALA A 154 -6.96 -1.03 9.99
CA ALA A 154 -5.75 -0.59 10.69
C ALA A 154 -4.55 -1.40 10.18
N PRO A 155 -3.39 -0.79 9.87
CA PRO A 155 -2.26 -1.52 9.34
C PRO A 155 -1.79 -2.68 10.24
N SER A 156 -1.93 -2.54 11.56
CA SER A 156 -1.62 -3.61 12.52
C SER A 156 -2.53 -4.84 12.42
N ASP A 157 -3.75 -4.68 11.90
CA ASP A 157 -4.73 -5.76 11.70
C ASP A 157 -4.60 -6.44 10.33
N LEU A 158 -3.70 -5.97 9.45
CA LEU A 158 -3.50 -6.57 8.14
C LEU A 158 -2.87 -7.97 8.22
N ASP A 159 -3.40 -8.88 7.41
CA ASP A 159 -2.73 -10.15 7.16
C ASP A 159 -1.59 -9.94 6.15
N LEU A 160 -0.35 -10.20 6.59
CA LEU A 160 0.85 -10.05 5.79
C LEU A 160 1.20 -11.33 5.03
N ASN A 161 0.22 -12.15 4.67
CA ASN A 161 0.39 -13.33 3.83
C ASN A 161 0.42 -12.97 2.34
N PHE A 162 1.04 -13.84 1.55
CA PHE A 162 1.10 -13.69 0.11
C PHE A 162 -0.27 -13.91 -0.52
N GLN A 163 -0.68 -12.98 -1.37
CA GLN A 163 -1.89 -13.03 -2.17
C GLN A 163 -1.51 -13.08 -3.66
N GLY A 164 -2.33 -13.71 -4.50
CA GLY A 164 -2.13 -13.76 -5.96
C GLY A 164 -2.96 -12.73 -6.72
N ASP A 165 -4.09 -12.30 -6.16
CA ASP A 165 -5.14 -11.62 -6.93
C ASP A 165 -5.07 -10.09 -6.78
N PHE A 166 -4.01 -9.48 -7.32
CA PHE A 166 -3.87 -8.01 -7.35
C PHE A 166 -4.39 -7.43 -8.68
N PRO A 167 -5.18 -6.34 -8.68
CA PRO A 167 -5.70 -5.70 -9.88
C PRO A 167 -4.61 -4.84 -10.55
N ILE A 168 -3.62 -5.50 -11.14
CA ILE A 168 -2.49 -4.89 -11.84
C ILE A 168 -2.73 -5.00 -13.33
N ASN A 169 -2.98 -3.85 -13.97
CA ASN A 169 -3.04 -3.80 -15.43
C ASN A 169 -1.67 -4.14 -16.02
N PHE A 170 -1.67 -4.87 -17.15
CA PHE A 170 -0.50 -5.22 -17.98
C PHE A 170 0.48 -6.27 -17.45
N TYR A 171 0.42 -6.64 -16.17
CA TYR A 171 1.32 -7.64 -15.59
C TYR A 171 0.55 -8.69 -14.82
N MET A 172 0.98 -9.94 -14.92
CA MET A 172 0.45 -11.02 -14.12
C MET A 172 1.18 -11.02 -12.75
N PRO A 173 0.46 -10.78 -11.63
CA PRO A 173 1.05 -10.92 -10.30
C PRO A 173 1.44 -12.38 -10.04
N ILE A 174 2.63 -12.57 -9.47
CA ILE A 174 3.03 -13.85 -8.88
C ILE A 174 2.45 -13.89 -7.49
N ALA A 175 3.00 -13.05 -6.61
CA ALA A 175 2.56 -12.89 -5.24
C ALA A 175 2.76 -11.45 -4.80
N GLY A 176 1.97 -11.01 -3.84
CA GLY A 176 2.19 -9.74 -3.17
C GLY A 176 1.65 -9.71 -1.76
N ILE A 177 2.00 -8.66 -1.04
CA ILE A 177 1.56 -8.41 0.34
C ILE A 177 1.02 -6.99 0.40
N THR A 178 -0.21 -6.85 0.92
CA THR A 178 -0.82 -5.56 1.22
C THR A 178 -0.20 -5.00 2.49
N VAL A 179 0.28 -3.75 2.44
CA VAL A 179 0.92 -3.07 3.59
C VAL A 179 0.10 -1.91 4.14
N LYS A 180 -0.89 -1.43 3.37
CA LYS A 180 -1.88 -0.43 3.80
C LYS A 180 -3.19 -0.67 3.05
N TRP A 181 -4.31 -0.69 3.77
CA TRP A 181 -5.65 -0.85 3.18
C TRP A 181 -6.62 0.15 3.79
N LEU A 182 -6.84 1.25 3.08
CA LEU A 182 -7.87 2.24 3.37
C LEU A 182 -8.91 2.20 2.26
N MET A 183 -10.13 2.66 2.56
CA MET A 183 -11.21 2.79 1.57
C MET A 183 -10.74 3.61 0.35
N GLY A 184 -10.00 4.71 0.60
CA GLY A 184 -9.50 5.58 -0.46
C GLY A 184 -8.09 5.26 -0.98
N GLU A 185 -7.28 4.47 -0.28
CA GLU A 185 -5.86 4.23 -0.58
C GLU A 185 -5.46 2.78 -0.27
N TRP A 186 -4.92 2.07 -1.25
CA TRP A 186 -4.35 0.73 -1.07
C TRP A 186 -2.88 0.74 -1.47
N LYS A 187 -2.01 0.16 -0.65
CA LYS A 187 -0.59 -0.06 -0.97
C LYS A 187 -0.18 -1.52 -0.81
N ALA A 188 0.61 -2.01 -1.76
CA ALA A 188 1.14 -3.37 -1.73
C ALA A 188 2.55 -3.47 -2.34
N LEU A 189 3.27 -4.50 -1.93
CA LEU A 189 4.53 -4.93 -2.54
C LEU A 189 4.22 -6.20 -3.34
N VAL A 190 4.51 -6.21 -4.64
CA VAL A 190 4.09 -7.28 -5.54
C VAL A 190 5.23 -7.69 -6.46
N VAL A 191 5.50 -9.00 -6.51
CA VAL A 191 6.38 -9.61 -7.50
C VAL A 191 5.54 -9.95 -8.73
N ILE A 192 5.99 -9.50 -9.90
CA ILE A 192 5.24 -9.62 -11.15
C ILE A 192 6.07 -10.28 -12.26
N TYR A 193 5.39 -10.91 -13.21
CA TYR A 193 5.99 -11.32 -14.49
C TYR A 193 6.19 -10.14 -15.42
N SER A 194 7.19 -10.22 -16.29
CA SER A 194 7.27 -9.36 -17.47
C SER A 194 6.18 -9.71 -18.46
N LYS A 195 5.51 -8.70 -19.00
CA LYS A 195 4.53 -8.88 -20.08
C LYS A 195 5.14 -9.60 -21.29
N ASP A 196 6.36 -9.22 -21.67
CA ASP A 196 6.99 -9.68 -22.92
C ASP A 196 7.90 -10.90 -22.72
N ASN A 197 8.17 -11.31 -21.47
CA ASN A 197 9.05 -12.45 -21.19
C ASN A 197 8.73 -13.07 -19.82
N PRO A 198 8.03 -14.21 -19.76
CA PRO A 198 7.62 -14.84 -18.49
C PRO A 198 8.80 -15.34 -17.64
N ASN A 199 10.01 -15.43 -18.19
CA ASN A 199 11.21 -15.76 -17.42
C ASN A 199 11.81 -14.55 -16.70
N LYS A 200 11.34 -13.33 -17.01
CA LYS A 200 11.74 -12.11 -16.31
C LYS A 200 10.70 -11.75 -15.27
N LYS A 201 11.16 -11.59 -14.04
CA LYS A 201 10.33 -11.27 -12.87
C LYS A 201 11.04 -10.18 -12.07
N TRP A 202 10.28 -9.38 -11.33
CA TRP A 202 10.85 -8.35 -10.44
C TRP A 202 9.83 -7.90 -9.40
N LEU A 203 10.34 -7.30 -8.32
CA LEU A 203 9.51 -6.67 -7.30
C LEU A 203 9.11 -5.24 -7.71
N ARG A 204 7.88 -4.86 -7.36
CA ARG A 204 7.32 -3.52 -7.48
C ARG A 204 6.57 -3.07 -6.25
N PHE A 205 6.49 -1.74 -6.11
CA PHE A 205 5.67 -1.04 -5.12
C PHE A 205 4.44 -0.50 -5.83
N TYR A 206 3.27 -0.94 -5.42
CA TYR A 206 2.01 -0.48 -5.96
C TYR A 206 1.26 0.36 -4.95
N TRP A 207 0.63 1.42 -5.44
CA TRP A 207 -0.39 2.15 -4.73
C TRP A 207 -1.56 2.41 -5.66
N TRP A 208 -2.77 2.21 -5.14
CA TRP A 208 -4.02 2.51 -5.81
C TRP A 208 -4.77 3.54 -4.98
N SER A 209 -5.52 4.39 -5.64
CA SER A 209 -6.35 5.39 -5.00
C SER A 209 -7.73 5.36 -5.63
N ARG A 210 -8.77 5.46 -4.82
CA ARG A 210 -10.11 5.65 -5.37
C ARG A 210 -10.33 7.11 -5.71
N ASP A 211 -11.05 7.33 -6.80
CA ASP A 211 -11.55 8.65 -7.14
C ASP A 211 -12.83 8.92 -6.34
N LEU A 212 -12.69 9.69 -5.28
CA LEU A 212 -13.79 10.02 -4.36
C LEU A 212 -14.42 11.38 -4.66
N GLN A 213 -14.07 12.04 -5.79
CA GLN A 213 -14.58 13.38 -6.10
C GLN A 213 -16.12 13.44 -6.13
N ASN A 214 -16.76 12.35 -6.57
CA ASN A 214 -18.22 12.21 -6.63
C ASN A 214 -18.87 12.00 -5.24
N ILE A 215 -18.09 11.68 -4.21
CA ILE A 215 -18.57 11.50 -2.83
C ILE A 215 -18.37 12.80 -2.01
N VAL A 216 -17.34 13.58 -2.35
CA VAL A 216 -16.93 14.78 -1.58
C VAL A 216 -17.63 16.07 -2.04
N LYS A 217 -18.19 16.13 -3.25
CA LYS A 217 -18.89 17.34 -3.73
C LYS A 217 -20.31 17.46 -3.16
N TYR A 218 -20.46 18.39 -2.22
CA TYR A 218 -21.67 19.12 -1.81
C TYR A 218 -23.00 18.67 -2.46
N GLY A 219 -23.72 17.76 -1.81
CA GLY A 219 -25.19 17.71 -1.80
C GLY A 219 -25.98 17.52 -3.11
N GLN A 220 -25.38 17.58 -4.30
CA GLN A 220 -26.07 17.42 -5.57
C GLN A 220 -25.56 16.19 -6.32
N ARG A 221 -26.48 15.22 -6.39
CA ARG A 221 -26.28 13.90 -6.97
C ARG A 221 -26.58 13.94 -8.47
N GLU A 222 -25.59 13.64 -9.29
CA GLU A 222 -25.80 12.89 -10.53
C GLU A 222 -24.65 11.88 -10.69
N MET A 223 -24.73 10.76 -9.96
CA MET A 223 -23.97 9.56 -10.38
C MET A 223 -24.65 9.03 -11.65
N GLY A 224 -24.11 9.39 -12.81
CA GLY A 224 -24.46 8.73 -14.07
C GLY A 224 -24.33 7.21 -13.93
N GLU A 225 -25.25 6.46 -14.55
CA GLU A 225 -25.48 5.02 -14.36
C GLU A 225 -24.29 4.09 -14.68
N GLY A 226 -23.12 4.63 -15.03
CA GLY A 226 -21.90 3.88 -15.36
C GLY A 226 -20.66 4.20 -14.52
N ALA A 227 -20.72 5.04 -13.48
CA ALA A 227 -19.53 5.40 -12.69
C ALA A 227 -19.09 4.26 -11.75
N GLN A 228 -18.28 3.31 -12.25
CA GLN A 228 -17.63 2.29 -11.42
C GLN A 228 -16.66 2.95 -10.42
N MET A 229 -16.92 2.77 -9.13
CA MET A 229 -16.00 3.14 -8.04
C MET A 229 -14.81 2.16 -7.92
N GLY A 230 -14.38 1.59 -9.05
CA GLY A 230 -13.25 0.68 -9.09
C GLY A 230 -11.96 1.39 -8.72
N TRP A 231 -10.98 0.60 -8.26
CA TRP A 231 -9.63 1.08 -8.05
C TRP A 231 -9.09 1.70 -9.34
N LYS A 232 -8.97 3.02 -9.37
CA LYS A 232 -8.13 3.66 -10.36
C LYS A 232 -6.70 3.43 -9.87
N ALA A 233 -5.95 2.60 -10.59
CA ALA A 233 -4.52 2.71 -10.53
C ALA A 233 -4.20 4.13 -11.00
N GLN A 234 -4.05 5.07 -10.05
CA GLN A 234 -3.36 6.30 -10.36
C GLN A 234 -2.07 5.88 -11.01
N LYS A 235 -1.73 6.50 -12.14
CA LYS A 235 -0.48 6.29 -12.84
C LYS A 235 0.66 6.41 -11.82
N GLY A 236 1.03 5.29 -11.20
CA GLY A 236 2.35 5.00 -10.68
C GLY A 236 3.25 4.79 -11.89
N VAL A 237 3.25 5.77 -12.81
CA VAL A 237 4.23 5.88 -13.87
C VAL A 237 5.53 6.00 -13.12
N ALA A 238 6.26 4.88 -13.16
CA ALA A 238 7.61 4.68 -12.69
C ALA A 238 7.85 4.04 -11.31
N SER A 239 6.96 3.28 -10.65
CA SER A 239 7.45 2.38 -9.56
C SER A 239 8.76 1.70 -9.98
N PRO A 240 9.84 1.78 -9.19
CA PRO A 240 11.13 1.29 -9.60
C PRO A 240 11.03 -0.23 -9.64
N ASN A 241 11.56 -0.81 -10.71
CA ASN A 241 11.67 -2.26 -10.81
C ASN A 241 12.89 -2.69 -10.01
N PHE A 242 12.67 -3.57 -9.04
CA PHE A 242 13.74 -4.24 -8.32
C PHE A 242 14.04 -5.55 -9.03
N TYR A 243 15.01 -5.49 -9.95
CA TYR A 243 15.47 -6.67 -10.68
C TYR A 243 16.44 -7.51 -9.87
N ASP A 244 17.31 -6.86 -9.10
CA ASP A 244 18.29 -7.54 -8.25
C ASP A 244 17.77 -7.62 -6.81
N LYS A 245 17.56 -8.84 -6.34
CA LYS A 245 17.10 -9.15 -4.99
C LYS A 245 18.09 -8.66 -3.92
N LYS A 246 19.39 -8.56 -4.22
CA LYS A 246 20.40 -8.06 -3.27
C LYS A 246 20.09 -6.66 -2.75
N LEU A 247 19.35 -5.85 -3.51
CA LEU A 247 18.93 -4.51 -3.10
C LEU A 247 17.92 -4.52 -1.95
N LEU A 248 17.22 -5.65 -1.71
CA LEU A 248 16.27 -5.77 -0.61
C LEU A 248 16.96 -5.61 0.74
N LYS A 249 18.12 -6.23 0.94
CA LYS A 249 18.86 -6.15 2.21
C LYS A 249 19.26 -4.71 2.54
N SER A 250 19.81 -4.00 1.55
CA SER A 250 20.16 -2.59 1.69
C SER A 250 18.93 -1.72 1.97
N LEU A 251 17.80 -2.00 1.29
CA LEU A 251 16.55 -1.29 1.53
C LEU A 251 16.01 -1.54 2.95
N ILE A 252 15.93 -2.80 3.39
CA ILE A 252 15.45 -3.18 4.73
C ILE A 252 16.31 -2.49 5.80
N ALA A 253 17.64 -2.54 5.67
CA ALA A 253 18.56 -1.90 6.61
C ALA A 253 18.34 -0.37 6.67
N ALA A 254 18.17 0.28 5.52
CA ALA A 254 17.91 1.71 5.46
C ALA A 254 16.56 2.09 6.08
N LEU A 255 15.52 1.28 5.86
CA LEU A 255 14.20 1.50 6.47
C LEU A 255 14.24 1.35 7.99
N LYS A 256 14.96 0.35 8.49
CA LYS A 256 15.17 0.17 9.93
C LYS A 256 15.92 1.35 10.54
N LYS A 257 16.98 1.82 9.86
CA LYS A 257 17.73 3.01 10.29
C LYS A 257 16.85 4.26 10.32
N VAL A 258 16.06 4.50 9.28
CA VAL A 258 15.14 5.64 9.22
C VAL A 258 14.04 5.55 10.29
N ALA A 259 13.52 4.36 10.58
CA ALA A 259 12.55 4.17 11.66
C ALA A 259 13.15 4.59 13.01
N ASN A 260 14.38 4.18 13.30
CA ASN A 260 15.09 4.58 14.52
C ASN A 260 15.30 6.09 14.59
N GLU A 261 15.65 6.74 13.47
CA GLU A 261 15.81 8.21 13.42
C GLU A 261 14.50 8.97 13.65
N LEU A 262 13.35 8.34 13.34
CA LEU A 262 12.02 8.89 13.60
C LEU A 262 11.47 8.52 14.99
N ASN A 263 12.24 7.80 15.82
CA ASN A 263 11.78 7.18 17.07
C ASN A 263 10.56 6.27 16.88
N TRP A 264 10.44 5.64 15.70
CA TRP A 264 9.41 4.66 15.41
C TRP A 264 9.91 3.29 15.83
N ASP A 265 9.56 2.86 17.03
CA ASP A 265 9.98 1.55 17.56
C ASP A 265 9.35 0.38 16.78
N ILE A 266 10.07 -0.09 15.78
CA ILE A 266 9.63 -1.14 14.84
C ILE A 266 10.12 -2.54 15.22
N ASN A 267 10.79 -2.69 16.37
CA ASN A 267 11.24 -3.99 16.88
C ASN A 267 10.07 -4.99 17.01
#